data_AF-A0A370HIV4-F1
#
_entry.id   AF-A0A370HIV4-F1
#
_cell.length_a   1.000
_cell.length_b   1.000
_cell.length_c   1.000
_cell.angle_alpha   90.00
_cell.angle_beta   90.00
_cell.angle_gamma   90.00
#
_symmetry.space_group_name_H-M   'P 1'
#
loop_
_entity.id
_entity.type
_entity.pdbx_description
1 polymer ?
#
loop_
_entity_poly.entity_id
_entity_poly.type
_entity_poly.pdbx_seq_one_letter_code
_entity_poly.pdbx_strand_id
1 'polypeptide(L)'
;MHSIDHPEKIGISLWDKDDRGTALNDVDRVNFDWYYNWDFHALWDADATPERTHHVPMIWDETFAIEQILAQIKASGATTLLGFNEPDDLRQANMSVEQAIALWPLLQATGLRLGSPATTKNGALGQDSWLGRFMAEADKQGLRVDFISVHYYSTDGDVNAFKAWLEAVHKQYNKPIWVTEWVLADWNNPGRFTAAEQAAFARAGSEMMDDLPFVERQSWFAAYEGGDGWYLNSSLFDANNNLTPVGRVFAELTGLIVDHVVVGGAIKGVLDQNYLTGTAGADTIIGGNGNDQIFGQAGNDTLKGEGGNDILVGGAGRDKLYGGKGKLSQDAFVFDTKLTSKTVANKHKDTIYDFGPKYDSLWFDDAAFTNKTIANYLKGKAPSFDSPVALKASFFRVGDKALDKDDFFIWNPKTKKLYWDVDGSGSKQMVEIATIKLQKGEGTTLTHKDFFFV
;
A
#
# COMPACT_ATOMS: atom_id res chain seq x y z
N MET A 1 9.73 13.31 -9.47
CA MET A 1 8.53 13.17 -8.64
C MET A 1 8.25 14.53 -8.04
N HIS A 2 7.08 15.09 -8.36
CA HIS A 2 6.57 16.27 -7.69
C HIS A 2 6.06 15.81 -6.32
N SER A 3 6.39 16.50 -5.23
CA SER A 3 5.74 16.25 -3.94
C SER A 3 4.36 16.90 -3.95
N ILE A 4 3.36 16.26 -3.33
CA ILE A 4 2.08 16.92 -3.01
C ILE A 4 2.34 17.89 -1.85
N ASP A 5 1.92 19.14 -2.01
CA ASP A 5 2.02 20.17 -0.97
C ASP A 5 0.78 20.16 -0.04
N HIS A 6 -0.38 19.71 -0.53
CA HIS A 6 -1.66 19.70 0.20
C HIS A 6 -2.29 18.30 0.26
N PRO A 7 -1.72 17.34 1.01
CA PRO A 7 -2.23 15.97 1.11
C PRO A 7 -3.65 15.92 1.68
N GLU A 8 -4.07 16.91 2.46
CA GLU A 8 -5.42 17.03 3.00
C GLU A 8 -6.49 17.19 1.90
N LYS A 9 -6.13 17.62 0.68
CA LYS A 9 -7.09 17.63 -0.44
C LYS A 9 -7.59 16.23 -0.78
N ILE A 10 -6.77 15.21 -0.53
CA ILE A 10 -6.97 13.84 -0.99
C ILE A 10 -7.90 13.10 -0.01
N GLY A 11 -9.03 12.66 -0.54
CA GLY A 11 -9.97 11.77 0.13
C GLY A 11 -10.29 10.56 -0.73
N ILE A 12 -11.26 9.79 -0.26
CA ILE A 12 -11.64 8.53 -0.89
C ILE A 12 -13.15 8.32 -0.85
N SER A 13 -13.69 7.80 -1.94
CA SER A 13 -15.07 7.31 -2.00
C SER A 13 -15.07 5.81 -1.77
N LEU A 14 -15.95 5.33 -0.89
CA LEU A 14 -16.01 3.91 -0.55
C LEU A 14 -17.36 3.47 0.00
N TRP A 15 -17.62 2.18 -0.18
CA TRP A 15 -18.68 1.44 0.49
C TRP A 15 -18.08 0.52 1.55
N ASP A 16 -18.93 0.04 2.47
CA ASP A 16 -18.51 -1.02 3.37
C ASP A 16 -18.30 -2.33 2.60
N LYS A 17 -17.24 -3.07 2.94
CA LYS A 17 -16.93 -4.34 2.29
C LYS A 17 -17.34 -5.55 3.12
N ASP A 18 -17.66 -5.35 4.40
CA ASP A 18 -18.20 -6.41 5.26
C ASP A 18 -19.03 -5.86 6.42
N ASP A 19 -19.84 -6.72 7.04
CA ASP A 19 -20.63 -6.36 8.24
C ASP A 19 -19.77 -6.14 9.49
N ARG A 20 -18.43 -6.06 9.35
CA ARG A 20 -17.48 -5.93 10.46
C ARG A 20 -16.88 -4.52 10.55
N GLY A 21 -17.26 -3.60 9.67
CA GLY A 21 -16.78 -2.22 9.71
C GLY A 21 -15.29 -2.09 9.38
N THR A 22 -14.75 -3.02 8.59
CA THR A 22 -13.30 -3.04 8.30
C THR A 22 -12.88 -2.00 7.27
N ALA A 23 -13.83 -1.34 6.62
CA ALA A 23 -13.56 -0.34 5.59
C ALA A 23 -12.82 0.89 6.14
N LEU A 24 -13.20 1.38 7.32
CA LEU A 24 -12.57 2.56 7.93
C LEU A 24 -11.14 2.28 8.39
N ASN A 25 -10.92 1.10 8.97
CA ASN A 25 -9.57 0.61 9.29
C ASN A 25 -8.62 0.62 8.08
N ASP A 26 -9.11 0.28 6.89
CA ASP A 26 -8.32 0.31 5.66
C ASP A 26 -8.09 1.74 5.13
N VAL A 27 -9.06 2.65 5.29
CA VAL A 27 -8.90 4.06 4.93
C VAL A 27 -7.86 4.74 5.83
N ASP A 28 -7.92 4.46 7.14
CA ASP A 28 -6.95 4.96 8.11
C ASP A 28 -5.54 4.41 7.83
N ARG A 29 -5.40 3.18 7.30
CA ARG A 29 -4.12 2.64 6.80
C ARG A 29 -3.52 3.42 5.63
N VAL A 30 -4.32 4.23 4.93
CA VAL A 30 -3.90 5.07 3.79
C VAL A 30 -3.86 6.55 4.19
N ASN A 31 -4.13 6.91 5.46
CA ASN A 31 -4.05 8.29 5.99
C ASN A 31 -4.80 9.34 5.15
N PHE A 32 -5.97 9.00 4.63
CA PHE A 32 -6.86 9.99 4.02
C PHE A 32 -7.36 10.99 5.06
N ASP A 33 -7.53 12.26 4.69
CA ASP A 33 -8.09 13.28 5.61
C ASP A 33 -9.63 13.18 5.69
N TRP A 34 -10.26 12.71 4.61
CA TRP A 34 -11.71 12.66 4.50
C TRP A 34 -12.20 11.54 3.58
N TYR A 35 -13.45 11.13 3.79
CA TYR A 35 -14.14 10.17 2.93
C TYR A 35 -15.62 10.51 2.80
N TYR A 36 -16.28 9.92 1.79
CA TYR A 36 -17.73 9.83 1.76
C TYR A 36 -18.17 8.49 1.15
N ASN A 37 -19.42 8.11 1.40
CA ASN A 37 -19.98 6.79 1.10
C ASN A 37 -21.36 6.87 0.44
N TRP A 38 -21.63 7.96 -0.28
CA TRP A 38 -22.94 8.28 -0.89
C TRP A 38 -24.13 8.35 0.07
N ASP A 39 -23.86 8.33 1.37
CA ASP A 39 -24.88 8.27 2.41
C ASP A 39 -24.73 9.45 3.39
N PHE A 40 -25.79 9.71 4.15
CA PHE A 40 -25.81 10.70 5.20
C PHE A 40 -25.16 10.21 6.50
N HIS A 41 -25.04 8.90 6.68
CA HIS A 41 -24.41 8.30 7.86
C HIS A 41 -22.99 7.85 7.55
N ALA A 42 -22.11 8.07 8.53
CA ALA A 42 -20.76 7.52 8.50
C ALA A 42 -20.81 5.98 8.46
N LEU A 43 -19.79 5.38 7.87
CA LEU A 43 -19.61 3.93 7.97
C LEU A 43 -19.45 3.54 9.44
N TRP A 44 -19.90 2.32 9.76
CA TRP A 44 -19.76 1.79 11.10
C TRP A 44 -18.36 1.19 11.29
N ASP A 45 -17.78 1.38 12.46
CA ASP A 45 -16.57 0.67 12.90
C ASP A 45 -16.84 -0.05 14.23
N ALA A 46 -16.27 -1.25 14.34
CA ALA A 46 -16.34 -2.09 15.54
C ALA A 46 -15.31 -1.65 16.60
N ASP A 47 -14.22 -0.99 16.19
CA ASP A 47 -13.21 -0.50 17.11
C ASP A 47 -13.69 0.78 17.84
N ALA A 48 -13.20 0.97 19.06
CA ALA A 48 -13.39 2.18 19.85
C ALA A 48 -12.32 3.25 19.55
N THR A 49 -11.39 2.96 18.63
CA THR A 49 -10.36 3.91 18.22
C THR A 49 -11.02 5.08 17.46
N PRO A 50 -10.75 6.34 17.84
CA PRO A 50 -11.28 7.47 17.09
C PRO A 50 -10.71 7.49 15.67
N GLU A 51 -11.60 7.44 14.69
CA GLU A 51 -11.26 7.59 13.28
C GLU A 51 -10.56 8.94 13.04
N ARG A 52 -9.45 8.90 12.33
CA ARG A 52 -8.76 10.13 11.90
C ARG A 52 -9.44 10.74 10.68
N THR A 53 -10.00 9.89 9.83
CA THR A 53 -10.61 10.29 8.58
C THR A 53 -12.02 10.86 8.82
N HIS A 54 -12.28 12.06 8.30
CA HIS A 54 -13.57 12.72 8.48
C HIS A 54 -14.62 12.29 7.43
N HIS A 55 -15.78 11.83 7.90
CA HIS A 55 -16.94 11.57 7.03
C HIS A 55 -17.56 12.88 6.53
N VAL A 56 -17.84 12.94 5.22
CA VAL A 56 -18.65 13.99 4.61
C VAL A 56 -19.99 13.41 4.18
N PRO A 57 -21.12 13.82 4.80
CA PRO A 57 -22.43 13.29 4.46
C PRO A 57 -22.92 13.79 3.10
N MET A 58 -23.76 12.98 2.46
CA MET A 58 -24.40 13.27 1.18
C MET A 58 -25.92 13.10 1.28
N ILE A 59 -26.67 13.95 0.58
CA ILE A 59 -28.06 13.65 0.21
C ILE A 59 -28.05 13.14 -1.22
N TRP A 60 -28.24 11.83 -1.41
CA TRP A 60 -28.11 11.21 -2.73
C TRP A 60 -29.21 11.66 -3.72
N ASP A 61 -30.50 11.61 -3.32
CA ASP A 61 -31.65 11.94 -4.17
C ASP A 61 -32.83 12.61 -3.42
N GLU A 62 -33.99 12.67 -4.09
CA GLU A 62 -35.28 12.99 -3.48
C GLU A 62 -35.76 11.82 -2.58
N THR A 63 -35.75 12.05 -1.27
CA THR A 63 -36.22 11.07 -0.28
C THR A 63 -37.36 11.62 0.58
N PHE A 64 -38.35 10.77 0.87
CA PHE A 64 -39.53 11.13 1.68
C PHE A 64 -39.20 11.57 3.11
N ALA A 65 -38.00 11.25 3.62
CA ALA A 65 -37.56 11.57 4.98
C ALA A 65 -36.50 12.66 5.05
N ILE A 66 -36.35 13.50 4.01
CA ILE A 66 -35.24 14.45 3.88
C ILE A 66 -35.07 15.36 5.10
N GLU A 67 -36.14 15.87 5.70
CA GLU A 67 -36.06 16.72 6.89
C GLU A 67 -35.49 15.99 8.10
N GLN A 68 -35.85 14.71 8.29
CA GLN A 68 -35.34 13.88 9.39
C GLN A 68 -33.86 13.57 9.17
N ILE A 69 -33.47 13.25 7.94
CA ILE A 69 -32.08 12.99 7.56
C ILE A 69 -31.22 14.25 7.80
N LEU A 70 -31.68 15.42 7.36
CA LEU A 70 -30.96 16.69 7.57
C LEU A 70 -30.81 17.04 9.06
N ALA A 71 -31.80 16.70 9.89
CA ALA A 71 -31.69 16.85 11.33
C ALA A 71 -30.63 15.93 11.96
N GLN A 72 -30.52 14.69 11.47
CA GLN A 72 -29.48 13.75 11.91
C GLN A 72 -28.09 14.20 11.48
N ILE A 73 -27.93 14.64 10.23
CA ILE A 73 -26.67 15.21 9.73
C ILE A 73 -26.25 16.41 10.60
N LYS A 74 -27.17 17.31 10.93
CA LYS A 74 -26.85 18.46 11.79
C LYS A 74 -26.41 18.04 13.20
N ALA A 75 -26.93 16.92 13.69
CA ALA A 75 -26.58 16.37 15.00
C ALA A 75 -25.26 15.57 14.99
N SER A 76 -24.76 15.14 13.83
CA SER A 76 -23.53 14.33 13.73
C SER A 76 -22.24 15.13 13.94
N GLY A 77 -22.31 16.47 13.88
CA GLY A 77 -21.14 17.34 13.95
C GLY A 77 -20.44 17.57 12.61
N ALA A 78 -21.03 17.09 11.50
CA ALA A 78 -20.56 17.40 10.16
C ALA A 78 -20.46 18.93 9.94
N THR A 79 -19.50 19.36 9.13
CA THR A 79 -19.28 20.78 8.78
C THR A 79 -19.61 21.08 7.33
N THR A 80 -19.67 20.03 6.50
CA THR A 80 -19.90 20.10 5.06
C THR A 80 -20.98 19.09 4.65
N LEU A 81 -21.74 19.40 3.61
CA LEU A 81 -22.79 18.56 3.04
C LEU A 81 -22.65 18.52 1.51
N LEU A 82 -22.59 17.32 0.95
CA LEU A 82 -22.67 17.09 -0.49
C LEU A 82 -24.14 17.04 -0.95
N GLY A 83 -24.42 17.67 -2.10
CA GLY A 83 -25.74 17.65 -2.73
C GLY A 83 -26.04 16.34 -3.47
N PHE A 84 -27.06 16.38 -4.34
CA PHE A 84 -27.55 15.20 -5.08
C PHE A 84 -26.52 14.55 -6.00
N ASN A 85 -26.56 13.23 -6.11
CA ASN A 85 -25.61 12.42 -6.89
C ASN A 85 -26.05 12.28 -8.35
N GLU A 86 -25.28 12.84 -9.28
CA GLU A 86 -25.51 12.75 -10.73
C GLU A 86 -26.99 12.93 -11.12
N PRO A 87 -27.64 14.03 -10.73
CA PRO A 87 -29.05 14.25 -11.05
C PRO A 87 -29.32 14.30 -12.57
N ASP A 88 -28.27 14.46 -13.37
CA ASP A 88 -28.28 14.45 -14.83
C ASP A 88 -28.17 13.05 -15.47
N ASP A 89 -27.97 11.97 -14.70
CA ASP A 89 -27.99 10.58 -15.19
C ASP A 89 -29.27 9.85 -14.74
N LEU A 90 -29.92 9.15 -15.69
CA LEU A 90 -31.15 8.38 -15.48
C LEU A 90 -30.98 7.18 -14.55
N ARG A 91 -29.74 6.74 -14.30
CA ARG A 91 -29.41 5.59 -13.45
C ARG A 91 -29.04 5.99 -12.02
N GLN A 92 -29.01 7.29 -11.74
CA GLN A 92 -28.56 7.86 -10.47
C GLN A 92 -29.73 8.59 -9.82
N ALA A 93 -29.53 9.75 -9.19
CA ALA A 93 -30.62 10.50 -8.56
C ALA A 93 -31.71 10.90 -9.57
N ASN A 94 -31.36 11.09 -10.85
CA ASN A 94 -32.30 11.36 -11.94
C ASN A 94 -33.33 12.45 -11.59
N MET A 95 -32.84 13.65 -11.28
CA MET A 95 -33.66 14.75 -10.80
C MET A 95 -33.71 15.87 -11.83
N SER A 96 -34.89 16.47 -12.01
CA SER A 96 -34.99 17.75 -12.69
C SER A 96 -34.34 18.88 -11.87
N VAL A 97 -33.98 19.98 -12.54
CA VAL A 97 -33.48 21.18 -11.86
C VAL A 97 -34.56 21.74 -10.93
N GLU A 98 -35.82 21.67 -11.33
CA GLU A 98 -36.98 22.13 -10.57
C GLU A 98 -37.13 21.35 -9.25
N GLN A 99 -36.97 20.02 -9.29
CA GLN A 99 -36.97 19.19 -8.07
C GLN A 99 -35.81 19.55 -7.13
N ALA A 100 -34.59 19.66 -7.68
CA ALA A 100 -33.41 19.99 -6.88
C ALA A 100 -33.54 21.38 -6.23
N ILE A 101 -34.02 22.38 -6.97
CA ILE A 101 -34.28 23.74 -6.47
C ILE A 101 -35.38 23.74 -5.40
N ALA A 102 -36.44 22.94 -5.55
CA ALA A 102 -37.52 22.86 -4.57
C ALA A 102 -37.03 22.33 -3.21
N LEU A 103 -36.07 21.41 -3.20
CA LEU A 103 -35.50 20.83 -1.98
C LEU A 103 -34.34 21.65 -1.40
N TRP A 104 -33.68 22.48 -2.20
CA TRP A 104 -32.48 23.22 -1.81
C TRP A 104 -32.63 24.10 -0.55
N PRO A 105 -33.75 24.80 -0.30
CA PRO A 105 -33.95 25.55 0.93
C PRO A 105 -33.81 24.70 2.20
N LEU A 106 -34.18 23.42 2.15
CA LEU A 106 -34.03 22.48 3.27
C LEU A 106 -32.55 22.17 3.54
N LEU A 107 -31.78 21.86 2.50
CA LEU A 107 -30.34 21.60 2.62
C LEU A 107 -29.61 22.84 3.13
N GLN A 108 -29.95 24.02 2.61
CA GLN A 108 -29.38 25.30 3.05
C GLN A 108 -29.67 25.57 4.54
N ALA A 109 -30.86 25.22 5.04
CA ALA A 109 -31.26 25.45 6.43
C ALA A 109 -30.44 24.67 7.46
N THR A 110 -29.68 23.65 7.05
CA THR A 110 -28.72 22.96 7.93
C THR A 110 -27.65 23.91 8.46
N GLY A 111 -27.27 24.93 7.67
CA GLY A 111 -26.18 25.86 7.97
C GLY A 111 -24.79 25.32 7.62
N LEU A 112 -24.67 24.06 7.18
CA LEU A 112 -23.42 23.42 6.77
C LEU A 112 -22.85 24.07 5.51
N ARG A 113 -21.56 23.91 5.26
CA ARG A 113 -20.98 24.28 3.96
C ARG A 113 -21.59 23.37 2.88
N LEU A 114 -22.21 23.95 1.86
CA LEU A 114 -23.07 23.21 0.95
C LEU A 114 -22.49 23.14 -0.46
N GLY A 115 -22.14 21.94 -0.91
CA GLY A 115 -21.70 21.68 -2.29
C GLY A 115 -22.88 21.60 -3.23
N SER A 116 -22.71 22.01 -4.49
CA SER A 116 -23.71 21.78 -5.54
C SER A 116 -24.06 20.29 -5.66
N PRO A 117 -25.19 19.95 -6.32
CA PRO A 117 -25.36 18.61 -6.86
C PRO A 117 -24.14 18.23 -7.71
N ALA A 118 -23.66 17.00 -7.56
CA ALA A 118 -22.48 16.50 -8.24
C ALA A 118 -22.88 15.95 -9.61
N THR A 119 -22.70 16.75 -10.66
CA THR A 119 -23.09 16.33 -12.02
C THR A 119 -21.99 15.53 -12.70
N THR A 120 -22.37 14.73 -13.70
CA THR A 120 -21.41 14.13 -14.63
C THR A 120 -20.62 15.19 -15.40
N LYS A 121 -19.53 14.79 -16.06
CA LYS A 121 -18.70 15.68 -16.90
C LYS A 121 -19.50 16.53 -17.89
N ASN A 122 -20.56 15.96 -18.49
CA ASN A 122 -21.39 16.61 -19.50
C ASN A 122 -22.48 17.51 -18.88
N GLY A 123 -22.92 17.20 -17.66
CA GLY A 123 -23.90 17.99 -16.92
C GLY A 123 -23.33 19.27 -16.28
N ALA A 124 -22.00 19.39 -16.21
CA ALA A 124 -21.33 20.45 -15.46
C ALA A 124 -21.12 21.78 -16.21
N LEU A 125 -20.94 21.78 -17.54
CA LEU A 125 -20.50 22.97 -18.30
C LEU A 125 -21.50 23.47 -19.34
N GLY A 126 -21.62 24.79 -19.45
CA GLY A 126 -22.53 25.48 -20.36
C GLY A 126 -23.82 25.92 -19.68
N GLN A 127 -24.44 26.98 -20.18
CA GLN A 127 -25.66 27.56 -19.58
C GLN A 127 -26.86 26.62 -19.66
N ASP A 128 -26.92 25.78 -20.69
CA ASP A 128 -28.00 24.80 -20.90
C ASP A 128 -27.73 23.46 -20.19
N SER A 129 -26.53 23.26 -19.64
CA SER A 129 -26.22 22.08 -18.86
C SER A 129 -27.07 22.00 -17.61
N TRP A 130 -27.15 20.81 -17.01
CA TRP A 130 -27.94 20.63 -15.79
C TRP A 130 -27.45 21.57 -14.67
N LEU A 131 -26.14 21.59 -14.41
CA LEU A 131 -25.55 22.44 -13.39
C LEU A 131 -25.68 23.93 -13.76
N GLY A 132 -25.52 24.28 -15.04
CA GLY A 132 -25.70 25.65 -15.51
C GLY A 132 -27.09 26.21 -15.21
N ARG A 133 -28.13 25.42 -15.50
CA ARG A 133 -29.53 25.78 -15.22
C ARG A 133 -29.81 25.82 -13.71
N PHE A 134 -29.29 24.86 -12.95
CA PHE A 134 -29.43 24.83 -11.50
C PHE A 134 -28.80 26.07 -10.85
N MET A 135 -27.55 26.39 -11.17
CA MET A 135 -26.84 27.54 -10.61
C MET A 135 -27.53 28.85 -10.96
N ALA A 136 -28.04 29.00 -12.20
CA ALA A 136 -28.79 30.19 -12.61
C ALA A 136 -30.10 30.38 -11.81
N GLU A 137 -30.84 29.29 -11.56
CA GLU A 137 -32.06 29.37 -10.77
C GLU A 137 -31.77 29.57 -9.27
N ALA A 138 -30.71 28.94 -8.74
CA ALA A 138 -30.25 29.15 -7.38
C ALA A 138 -29.87 30.62 -7.14
N ASP A 139 -29.07 31.22 -8.03
CA ASP A 139 -28.69 32.63 -7.96
C ASP A 139 -29.91 33.56 -8.03
N LYS A 140 -30.85 33.27 -8.92
CA LYS A 140 -32.11 34.02 -9.07
C LYS A 140 -32.97 33.98 -7.80
N GLN A 141 -32.92 32.87 -7.06
CA GLN A 141 -33.65 32.71 -5.80
C GLN A 141 -32.84 33.10 -4.56
N GLY A 142 -31.58 33.53 -4.72
CA GLY A 142 -30.70 33.87 -3.60
C GLY A 142 -30.30 32.65 -2.75
N LEU A 143 -30.27 31.47 -3.37
CA LEU A 143 -29.90 30.21 -2.74
C LEU A 143 -28.37 30.05 -2.70
N ARG A 144 -27.85 29.63 -1.56
CA ARG A 144 -26.43 29.46 -1.29
C ARG A 144 -25.93 28.14 -1.88
N VAL A 145 -24.84 28.23 -2.61
CA VAL A 145 -23.98 27.11 -3.03
C VAL A 145 -22.53 27.53 -2.75
N ASP A 146 -21.86 26.83 -1.85
CA ASP A 146 -20.56 27.24 -1.32
C ASP A 146 -19.38 26.75 -2.17
N PHE A 147 -19.54 25.60 -2.83
CA PHE A 147 -18.57 25.02 -3.77
C PHE A 147 -19.28 24.18 -4.83
N ILE A 148 -18.59 23.87 -5.92
CA ILE A 148 -19.09 23.03 -7.00
C ILE A 148 -18.55 21.61 -6.82
N SER A 149 -19.45 20.63 -6.77
CA SER A 149 -19.11 19.21 -6.77
C SER A 149 -19.20 18.68 -8.20
N VAL A 150 -18.22 17.88 -8.64
CA VAL A 150 -18.23 17.30 -9.99
C VAL A 150 -17.63 15.90 -10.05
N HIS A 151 -18.08 15.11 -11.02
CA HIS A 151 -17.51 13.80 -11.35
C HIS A 151 -16.77 13.80 -12.69
N TYR A 152 -15.62 13.13 -12.75
CA TYR A 152 -14.79 13.05 -13.96
C TYR A 152 -14.31 11.63 -14.25
N TYR A 153 -15.01 10.97 -15.17
CA TYR A 153 -14.65 9.67 -15.71
C TYR A 153 -13.89 9.82 -17.03
N SER A 154 -12.61 9.45 -17.03
CA SER A 154 -11.76 9.57 -18.23
C SER A 154 -11.71 8.27 -19.02
N THR A 155 -11.84 8.37 -20.35
CA THR A 155 -11.75 7.23 -21.29
C THR A 155 -10.40 7.14 -22.01
N ASP A 156 -9.49 8.06 -21.72
CA ASP A 156 -8.20 8.23 -22.41
C ASP A 156 -7.00 8.54 -21.48
N GLY A 157 -7.27 8.90 -20.22
CA GLY A 157 -6.25 9.30 -19.25
C GLY A 157 -5.62 10.66 -19.49
N ASP A 158 -6.22 11.52 -20.31
CA ASP A 158 -5.67 12.85 -20.59
C ASP A 158 -5.87 13.81 -19.40
N VAL A 159 -4.84 13.92 -18.56
CA VAL A 159 -4.79 14.82 -17.40
C VAL A 159 -4.82 16.28 -17.81
N ASN A 160 -4.32 16.65 -19.00
CA ASN A 160 -4.39 18.04 -19.47
C ASN A 160 -5.82 18.40 -19.87
N ALA A 161 -6.54 17.48 -20.51
CA ALA A 161 -7.96 17.66 -20.80
C ALA A 161 -8.79 17.74 -19.50
N PHE A 162 -8.43 16.95 -18.50
CA PHE A 162 -9.06 17.02 -17.17
C PHE A 162 -8.83 18.38 -16.51
N LYS A 163 -7.56 18.85 -16.47
CA LYS A 163 -7.19 20.17 -15.95
C LYS A 163 -7.95 21.30 -16.66
N ALA A 164 -7.94 21.32 -17.99
CA ALA A 164 -8.62 22.35 -18.78
C ALA A 164 -10.13 22.37 -18.52
N TRP A 165 -10.73 21.20 -18.30
CA TRP A 165 -12.14 21.10 -17.94
C TRP A 165 -12.42 21.65 -16.53
N LEU A 166 -11.59 21.35 -15.53
CA LEU A 166 -11.71 21.93 -14.19
C LEU A 166 -11.55 23.47 -14.20
N GLU A 167 -10.58 23.99 -14.95
CA GLU A 167 -10.40 25.43 -15.15
C GLU A 167 -11.63 26.08 -15.78
N ALA A 168 -12.28 25.40 -16.74
CA ALA A 168 -13.51 25.89 -17.36
C ALA A 168 -14.69 25.90 -16.38
N VAL A 169 -14.83 24.85 -15.55
CA VAL A 169 -15.87 24.78 -14.51
C VAL A 169 -15.69 25.91 -13.51
N HIS A 170 -14.45 26.09 -13.02
CA HIS A 170 -14.13 27.15 -12.07
C HIS A 170 -14.39 28.54 -12.66
N LYS A 171 -14.00 28.75 -13.92
CA LYS A 171 -14.24 30.01 -14.64
C LYS A 171 -15.74 30.30 -14.82
N GLN A 172 -16.56 29.30 -15.08
CA GLN A 172 -17.99 29.49 -15.29
C GLN A 172 -18.72 29.89 -14.00
N TYR A 173 -18.40 29.24 -12.87
CA TYR A 173 -19.16 29.41 -11.62
C TYR A 173 -18.47 30.29 -10.58
N ASN A 174 -17.17 30.57 -10.75
CA ASN A 174 -16.34 31.36 -9.83
C ASN A 174 -16.46 30.88 -8.36
N LYS A 175 -16.37 29.57 -8.16
CA LYS A 175 -16.48 28.88 -6.87
C LYS A 175 -15.39 27.82 -6.74
N PRO A 176 -14.97 27.47 -5.51
CA PRO A 176 -14.09 26.34 -5.30
C PRO A 176 -14.71 25.03 -5.83
N ILE A 177 -13.87 24.06 -6.17
CA ILE A 177 -14.27 22.78 -6.73
C ILE A 177 -13.90 21.65 -5.79
N TRP A 178 -14.85 20.72 -5.61
CA TRP A 178 -14.63 19.40 -5.06
C TRP A 178 -14.82 18.38 -6.19
N VAL A 179 -13.79 17.61 -6.50
CA VAL A 179 -13.89 16.49 -7.44
C VAL A 179 -14.25 15.24 -6.63
N THR A 180 -15.53 14.96 -6.49
CA THR A 180 -16.02 13.92 -5.58
C THR A 180 -15.81 12.50 -6.15
N GLU A 181 -15.76 12.36 -7.48
CA GLU A 181 -15.42 11.10 -8.14
C GLU A 181 -14.53 11.35 -9.35
N TRP A 182 -13.45 10.60 -9.46
CA TRP A 182 -12.65 10.56 -10.68
C TRP A 182 -11.83 9.27 -10.78
N VAL A 183 -11.71 8.74 -12.01
CA VAL A 183 -11.01 7.48 -12.34
C VAL A 183 -10.87 7.34 -13.86
N LEU A 184 -10.03 6.40 -14.34
CA LEU A 184 -10.17 5.90 -15.71
C LEU A 184 -11.37 4.94 -15.79
N ALA A 185 -12.39 5.31 -16.54
CA ALA A 185 -13.56 4.46 -16.75
C ALA A 185 -14.04 4.54 -18.20
N ASP A 186 -14.15 3.38 -18.82
CA ASP A 186 -14.89 3.16 -20.05
C ASP A 186 -16.06 2.24 -19.71
N TRP A 187 -17.23 2.82 -19.46
CA TRP A 187 -18.41 2.06 -19.02
C TRP A 187 -18.89 1.02 -20.04
N ASN A 188 -18.47 1.11 -21.31
CA ASN A 188 -18.75 0.08 -22.32
C ASN A 188 -17.71 -1.06 -22.31
N ASN A 189 -16.57 -0.85 -21.64
CA ASN A 189 -15.49 -1.81 -21.50
C ASN A 189 -14.75 -1.60 -20.16
N PRO A 190 -15.39 -1.94 -19.02
CA PRO A 190 -14.92 -1.57 -17.68
C PRO A 190 -13.50 -2.10 -17.37
N GLY A 191 -13.16 -3.30 -17.82
CA GLY A 191 -11.84 -3.90 -17.63
C GLY A 191 -10.76 -3.43 -18.62
N ARG A 192 -10.99 -2.36 -19.38
CA ARG A 192 -10.08 -1.86 -20.42
C ARG A 192 -8.73 -1.43 -19.86
N PHE A 193 -8.73 -0.79 -18.70
CA PHE A 193 -7.53 -0.20 -18.11
C PHE A 193 -6.88 -1.18 -17.13
N THR A 194 -5.56 -1.26 -17.19
CA THR A 194 -4.75 -2.02 -16.23
C THR A 194 -4.60 -1.25 -14.92
N ALA A 195 -4.30 -1.96 -13.83
CA ALA A 195 -4.00 -1.32 -12.54
C ALA A 195 -2.79 -0.35 -12.61
N ALA A 196 -1.86 -0.57 -13.53
CA ALA A 196 -0.73 0.33 -13.76
C ALA A 196 -1.16 1.63 -14.46
N GLU A 197 -2.08 1.56 -15.43
CA GLU A 197 -2.66 2.76 -16.06
C GLU A 197 -3.51 3.55 -15.07
N GLN A 198 -4.30 2.86 -14.24
CA GLN A 198 -5.04 3.49 -13.15
C GLN A 198 -4.12 4.20 -12.16
N ALA A 199 -3.04 3.54 -11.73
CA ALA A 199 -2.07 4.14 -10.81
C ALA A 199 -1.36 5.36 -11.42
N ALA A 200 -0.99 5.29 -12.71
CA ALA A 200 -0.37 6.42 -13.40
C ALA A 200 -1.33 7.63 -13.48
N PHE A 201 -2.61 7.40 -13.80
CA PHE A 201 -3.63 8.44 -13.83
C PHE A 201 -3.95 8.99 -12.44
N ALA A 202 -4.07 8.13 -11.43
CA ALA A 202 -4.25 8.50 -10.03
C ALA A 202 -3.13 9.43 -9.52
N ARG A 203 -1.88 9.14 -9.87
CA ARG A 203 -0.75 10.01 -9.50
C ARG A 203 -0.82 11.35 -10.22
N ALA A 204 -0.88 11.31 -11.54
CA ALA A 204 -0.80 12.52 -12.36
C ALA A 204 -2.01 13.44 -12.14
N GLY A 205 -3.22 12.90 -11.96
CA GLY A 205 -4.41 13.66 -11.63
C GLY A 205 -4.36 14.29 -10.24
N SER A 206 -3.83 13.56 -9.25
CA SER A 206 -3.69 14.08 -7.88
C SER A 206 -2.67 15.22 -7.80
N GLU A 207 -1.50 15.04 -8.40
CA GLU A 207 -0.46 16.08 -8.50
C GLU A 207 -1.00 17.32 -9.24
N MET A 208 -1.75 17.10 -10.33
CA MET A 208 -2.40 18.19 -11.06
C MET A 208 -3.41 18.97 -10.22
N MET A 209 -4.27 18.28 -9.46
CA MET A 209 -5.28 18.94 -8.62
C MET A 209 -4.69 19.61 -7.39
N ASP A 210 -3.56 19.13 -6.90
CA ASP A 210 -2.79 19.79 -5.84
C ASP A 210 -2.32 21.18 -6.28
N ASP A 211 -1.79 21.29 -7.50
CA ASP A 211 -1.35 22.54 -8.13
C ASP A 211 -2.49 23.54 -8.43
N LEU A 212 -3.75 23.09 -8.42
CA LEU A 212 -4.91 23.94 -8.68
C LEU A 212 -5.45 24.53 -7.36
N PRO A 213 -5.25 25.84 -7.09
CA PRO A 213 -5.66 26.44 -5.82
C PRO A 213 -7.18 26.52 -5.63
N PHE A 214 -7.96 26.40 -6.71
CA PHE A 214 -9.41 26.37 -6.65
C PHE A 214 -9.98 24.95 -6.45
N VAL A 215 -9.16 23.90 -6.57
CA VAL A 215 -9.55 22.55 -6.20
C VAL A 215 -9.23 22.36 -4.72
N GLU A 216 -10.27 22.24 -3.90
CA GLU A 216 -10.12 22.12 -2.45
C GLU A 216 -10.08 20.68 -1.97
N ARG A 217 -10.80 19.79 -2.66
CA ARG A 217 -10.91 18.38 -2.29
C ARG A 217 -11.05 17.52 -3.54
N GLN A 218 -10.51 16.32 -3.47
CA GLN A 218 -10.62 15.29 -4.50
C GLN A 218 -10.87 13.93 -3.84
N SER A 219 -11.62 13.06 -4.50
CA SER A 219 -11.90 11.72 -4.01
C SER A 219 -11.84 10.69 -5.14
N TRP A 220 -10.94 9.73 -5.00
CA TRP A 220 -10.75 8.66 -5.97
C TRP A 220 -11.95 7.70 -5.95
N PHE A 221 -12.35 7.21 -7.13
CA PHE A 221 -13.40 6.22 -7.30
C PHE A 221 -12.79 4.87 -7.69
N ALA A 222 -12.72 3.87 -6.81
CA ALA A 222 -13.10 3.87 -5.40
C ALA A 222 -12.13 3.00 -4.57
N ALA A 223 -12.33 2.92 -3.24
CA ALA A 223 -11.45 2.13 -2.37
C ALA A 223 -11.42 0.64 -2.72
N TYR A 224 -12.57 0.10 -3.15
CA TYR A 224 -12.78 -1.31 -3.46
C TYR A 224 -13.35 -1.49 -4.87
N GLU A 225 -13.26 -2.70 -5.41
CA GLU A 225 -13.90 -3.07 -6.69
C GLU A 225 -15.20 -3.85 -6.43
N GLY A 226 -16.11 -3.81 -7.40
CA GLY A 226 -17.26 -4.72 -7.47
C GLY A 226 -18.50 -4.34 -6.64
N GLY A 227 -18.43 -3.34 -5.76
CA GLY A 227 -19.60 -2.87 -4.99
C GLY A 227 -20.67 -2.19 -5.85
N ASP A 228 -20.25 -1.63 -6.99
CA ASP A 228 -21.09 -1.02 -8.01
C ASP A 228 -21.39 -1.95 -9.21
N GLY A 229 -20.90 -3.20 -9.14
CA GLY A 229 -21.02 -4.20 -10.21
C GLY A 229 -19.99 -4.07 -11.34
N TRP A 230 -19.02 -3.17 -11.23
CA TRP A 230 -17.96 -2.95 -12.22
C TRP A 230 -16.59 -3.39 -11.71
N TYR A 231 -15.69 -3.69 -12.66
CA TYR A 231 -14.29 -4.07 -12.40
C TYR A 231 -13.37 -3.18 -13.23
N LEU A 232 -12.94 -2.04 -12.65
CA LEU A 232 -12.13 -1.01 -13.30
C LEU A 232 -10.62 -1.16 -13.06
N ASN A 233 -10.20 -2.08 -12.18
CA ASN A 233 -8.82 -2.22 -11.68
C ASN A 233 -8.30 -0.96 -10.92
N SER A 234 -9.22 -0.23 -10.32
CA SER A 234 -9.07 1.03 -9.59
C SER A 234 -8.97 0.89 -8.07
N SER A 235 -9.31 -0.28 -7.48
CA SER A 235 -9.29 -0.44 -6.00
C SER A 235 -7.93 -0.13 -5.39
N LEU A 236 -7.95 0.34 -4.14
CA LEU A 236 -6.74 0.51 -3.34
C LEU A 236 -6.24 -0.82 -2.77
N PHE A 237 -7.14 -1.77 -2.55
CA PHE A 237 -6.84 -3.07 -1.93
C PHE A 237 -7.19 -4.25 -2.85
N ASP A 238 -6.36 -5.28 -2.81
CA ASP A 238 -6.65 -6.58 -3.43
C ASP A 238 -7.50 -7.48 -2.50
N ALA A 239 -7.87 -8.67 -2.98
CA ALA A 239 -8.69 -9.63 -2.23
C ALA A 239 -8.02 -10.15 -0.94
N ASN A 240 -6.71 -9.94 -0.76
CA ASN A 240 -5.96 -10.31 0.43
C ASN A 240 -5.67 -9.10 1.33
N ASN A 241 -6.31 -7.94 1.08
CA ASN A 241 -6.10 -6.65 1.77
C ASN A 241 -4.69 -6.05 1.59
N ASN A 242 -3.94 -6.46 0.57
CA ASN A 242 -2.69 -5.80 0.20
C ASN A 242 -2.97 -4.56 -0.65
N LEU A 243 -2.10 -3.55 -0.57
CA LEU A 243 -2.18 -2.40 -1.47
C LEU A 243 -1.97 -2.82 -2.92
N THR A 244 -2.88 -2.40 -3.80
CA THR A 244 -2.71 -2.49 -5.25
C THR A 244 -1.70 -1.43 -5.72
N PRO A 245 -1.33 -1.40 -7.02
CA PRO A 245 -0.59 -0.26 -7.57
C PRO A 245 -1.26 1.10 -7.31
N VAL A 246 -2.60 1.17 -7.32
CA VAL A 246 -3.35 2.40 -7.04
C VAL A 246 -3.30 2.73 -5.55
N GLY A 247 -3.48 1.72 -4.68
CA GLY A 247 -3.34 1.86 -3.23
C GLY A 247 -2.00 2.43 -2.80
N ARG A 248 -0.92 1.94 -3.41
CA ARG A 248 0.44 2.46 -3.17
C ARG A 248 0.59 3.92 -3.59
N VAL A 249 -0.03 4.34 -4.68
CA VAL A 249 0.00 5.75 -5.09
C VAL A 249 -0.64 6.62 -4.02
N PHE A 250 -1.86 6.31 -3.59
CA PHE A 250 -2.55 7.15 -2.63
C PHE A 250 -1.93 7.11 -1.24
N ALA A 251 -1.41 5.97 -0.80
CA ALA A 251 -0.65 5.92 0.44
C ALA A 251 0.60 6.83 0.35
N GLU A 252 1.31 6.87 -0.78
CA GLU A 252 2.45 7.78 -0.95
C GLU A 252 2.02 9.26 -0.90
N LEU A 253 0.95 9.61 -1.62
CA LEU A 253 0.52 11.00 -1.78
C LEU A 253 -0.09 11.61 -0.50
N THR A 254 -0.71 10.79 0.34
CA THR A 254 -1.31 11.18 1.63
C THR A 254 -0.29 11.22 2.77
N GLY A 255 0.99 10.98 2.47
CA GLY A 255 2.07 11.04 3.45
C GLY A 255 2.30 9.74 4.21
N LEU A 256 1.68 8.63 3.82
CA LEU A 256 2.19 7.31 4.17
C LEU A 256 3.42 7.03 3.31
N ILE A 257 4.55 6.77 3.95
CA ILE A 257 5.76 6.39 3.21
C ILE A 257 5.61 4.91 2.81
N VAL A 258 5.06 4.68 1.61
CA VAL A 258 5.05 3.38 0.92
C VAL A 258 6.33 3.28 0.10
N ASP A 259 7.13 2.25 0.37
CA ASP A 259 8.14 1.67 -0.52
C ASP A 259 9.01 2.65 -1.32
N HIS A 260 10.11 3.10 -0.73
CA HIS A 260 11.18 3.72 -1.51
C HIS A 260 11.99 2.65 -2.27
N VAL A 261 11.73 2.51 -3.57
CA VAL A 261 12.76 2.04 -4.53
C VAL A 261 13.69 3.23 -4.80
N VAL A 262 14.88 3.24 -4.19
CA VAL A 262 15.91 4.25 -4.51
C VAL A 262 16.94 3.66 -5.46
N VAL A 263 17.19 4.38 -6.55
CA VAL A 263 18.33 4.17 -7.45
C VAL A 263 19.58 4.68 -6.73
N GLY A 264 20.39 3.78 -6.18
CA GLY A 264 21.75 4.04 -5.70
C GLY A 264 21.84 4.97 -4.48
N GLY A 265 21.81 4.37 -3.29
CA GLY A 265 22.15 5.03 -2.02
C GLY A 265 21.06 4.96 -0.95
N ALA A 266 21.48 4.58 0.26
CA ALA A 266 20.77 4.59 1.55
C ALA A 266 19.22 4.56 1.50
N ILE A 267 18.64 3.36 1.61
CA ILE A 267 17.22 3.11 1.85
C ILE A 267 16.96 3.09 3.37
N LYS A 268 15.92 3.77 3.84
CA LYS A 268 15.49 3.74 5.24
C LYS A 268 13.96 3.58 5.32
N GLY A 269 13.49 2.46 5.86
CA GLY A 269 12.10 2.23 6.23
C GLY A 269 11.73 2.99 7.51
N VAL A 270 10.44 3.27 7.63
CA VAL A 270 9.86 4.19 8.64
C VAL A 270 8.50 3.74 9.16
N LEU A 271 7.93 2.64 8.65
CA LEU A 271 6.69 2.02 9.10
C LEU A 271 6.97 0.76 9.92
N ASP A 272 5.96 0.28 10.66
CA ASP A 272 5.98 -1.06 11.25
C ASP A 272 5.66 -2.08 10.14
N GLN A 273 6.69 -2.80 9.65
CA GLN A 273 6.69 -3.79 8.55
C GLN A 273 6.87 -3.20 7.14
N ASN A 274 8.07 -3.35 6.59
CA ASN A 274 8.50 -2.81 5.29
C ASN A 274 8.88 -3.94 4.31
N TYR A 275 8.66 -3.74 3.00
CA TYR A 275 9.24 -4.58 1.94
C TYR A 275 10.27 -3.76 1.15
N LEU A 276 11.56 -3.95 1.48
CA LEU A 276 12.64 -3.12 0.97
C LEU A 276 13.49 -3.91 -0.03
N THR A 277 13.69 -3.36 -1.23
CA THR A 277 14.53 -3.99 -2.27
C THR A 277 15.61 -3.01 -2.76
N GLY A 278 16.86 -3.46 -2.72
CA GLY A 278 18.04 -2.79 -3.25
C GLY A 278 18.17 -2.88 -4.76
N THR A 279 19.33 -2.49 -5.26
CA THR A 279 19.67 -2.42 -6.68
C THR A 279 20.70 -3.50 -7.05
N ALA A 280 21.22 -3.47 -8.29
CA ALA A 280 22.38 -4.29 -8.65
C ALA A 280 23.74 -3.67 -8.22
N GLY A 281 23.70 -2.57 -7.45
CA GLY A 281 24.86 -1.85 -6.94
C GLY A 281 25.11 -2.16 -5.46
N ALA A 282 26.10 -1.49 -4.86
CA ALA A 282 26.33 -1.61 -3.42
C ALA A 282 25.38 -0.67 -2.66
N ASP A 283 24.46 -1.24 -1.90
CA ASP A 283 23.39 -0.54 -1.21
C ASP A 283 23.57 -0.52 0.31
N THR A 284 22.89 0.42 0.96
CA THR A 284 22.70 0.43 2.40
C THR A 284 21.21 0.50 2.64
N ILE A 285 20.64 -0.48 3.32
CA ILE A 285 19.20 -0.58 3.58
C ILE A 285 18.98 -0.70 5.07
N ILE A 286 18.06 0.09 5.61
CA ILE A 286 17.68 0.12 7.02
C ILE A 286 16.17 -0.11 7.06
N GLY A 287 15.71 -1.16 7.74
CA GLY A 287 14.32 -1.55 7.91
C GLY A 287 13.56 -0.59 8.81
N GLY A 288 14.06 -0.39 10.02
CA GLY A 288 13.46 0.51 11.00
C GLY A 288 12.77 -0.30 12.10
N ASN A 289 11.59 0.11 12.51
CA ASN A 289 10.81 -0.70 13.44
C ASN A 289 9.85 -1.62 12.65
N GLY A 290 9.34 -2.68 13.28
CA GLY A 290 8.45 -3.64 12.66
C GLY A 290 9.16 -4.82 12.03
N ASN A 291 8.38 -5.76 11.48
CA ASN A 291 8.87 -6.98 10.85
C ASN A 291 9.09 -6.76 9.34
N ASP A 292 10.32 -6.56 8.94
CA ASP A 292 10.67 -6.15 7.58
C ASP A 292 11.12 -7.32 6.70
N GLN A 293 10.92 -7.22 5.39
CA GLN A 293 11.58 -8.06 4.40
C GLN A 293 12.53 -7.20 3.58
N ILE A 294 13.83 -7.49 3.67
CA ILE A 294 14.89 -6.67 3.09
C ILE A 294 15.69 -7.50 2.10
N PHE A 295 15.72 -7.09 0.82
CA PHE A 295 16.40 -7.76 -0.28
C PHE A 295 17.52 -6.87 -0.82
N GLY A 296 18.78 -7.26 -0.67
CA GLY A 296 19.94 -6.52 -1.19
C GLY A 296 20.08 -6.59 -2.71
N GLN A 297 19.66 -7.70 -3.31
CA GLN A 297 19.84 -8.04 -4.73
C GLN A 297 21.30 -8.37 -5.07
N ALA A 298 21.95 -7.64 -5.98
CA ALA A 298 23.35 -7.91 -6.32
C ALA A 298 24.18 -6.72 -5.90
N GLY A 299 25.35 -6.92 -5.30
CA GLY A 299 26.01 -5.79 -4.66
C GLY A 299 26.95 -6.21 -3.57
N ASN A 300 27.55 -5.26 -2.86
CA ASN A 300 28.12 -5.57 -1.55
C ASN A 300 27.34 -4.70 -0.58
N ASP A 301 26.27 -5.27 -0.04
CA ASP A 301 25.22 -4.50 0.59
C ASP A 301 25.44 -4.41 2.10
N THR A 302 24.77 -3.42 2.71
CA THR A 302 24.66 -3.30 4.16
C THR A 302 23.20 -3.26 4.52
N LEU A 303 22.65 -4.37 5.00
CA LEU A 303 21.24 -4.50 5.37
C LEU A 303 21.11 -4.46 6.90
N LYS A 304 20.20 -3.64 7.41
CA LYS A 304 19.88 -3.53 8.83
C LYS A 304 18.38 -3.68 9.02
N GLY A 305 17.91 -4.69 9.75
CA GLY A 305 16.50 -4.82 10.14
C GLY A 305 16.11 -3.74 11.16
N GLU A 306 16.95 -3.56 12.18
CA GLU A 306 16.75 -2.72 13.36
C GLU A 306 15.84 -3.34 14.42
N GLY A 307 14.53 -3.12 14.41
CA GLY A 307 13.66 -3.54 15.51
C GLY A 307 12.43 -4.30 15.05
N GLY A 308 12.35 -5.59 15.32
CA GLY A 308 11.23 -6.44 14.94
C GLY A 308 11.74 -7.81 14.51
N ASN A 309 10.91 -8.62 13.86
CA ASN A 309 11.32 -9.92 13.33
C ASN A 309 11.54 -9.80 11.83
N ASP A 310 12.78 -9.61 11.41
CA ASP A 310 13.10 -9.22 10.05
C ASP A 310 13.59 -10.41 9.20
N ILE A 311 13.30 -10.41 7.90
CA ILE A 311 13.85 -11.32 6.90
C ILE A 311 14.87 -10.54 6.07
N LEU A 312 16.15 -10.89 6.18
CA LEU A 312 17.24 -10.23 5.46
C LEU A 312 17.83 -11.17 4.41
N VAL A 313 17.66 -10.84 3.13
CA VAL A 313 18.24 -11.52 1.98
C VAL A 313 19.35 -10.65 1.40
N GLY A 314 20.61 -11.01 1.65
CA GLY A 314 21.76 -10.28 1.10
C GLY A 314 21.79 -10.32 -0.43
N GLY A 315 21.55 -11.52 -0.97
CA GLY A 315 21.61 -11.77 -2.40
C GLY A 315 23.05 -12.04 -2.87
N ALA A 316 23.38 -11.57 -4.06
CA ALA A 316 24.66 -11.80 -4.68
C ALA A 316 25.70 -10.74 -4.30
N GLY A 317 26.56 -11.07 -3.35
CA GLY A 317 27.89 -10.47 -3.18
C GLY A 317 28.33 -10.54 -1.73
N ARG A 318 29.18 -9.63 -1.26
CA ARG A 318 29.68 -9.69 0.13
C ARG A 318 28.90 -8.74 1.00
N ASP A 319 27.88 -9.28 1.65
CA ASP A 319 26.92 -8.46 2.36
C ASP A 319 27.23 -8.36 3.86
N LYS A 320 26.82 -7.25 4.45
CA LYS A 320 26.87 -7.01 5.90
C LYS A 320 25.45 -6.97 6.41
N LEU A 321 25.08 -7.96 7.20
CA LEU A 321 23.72 -8.13 7.69
C LEU A 321 23.67 -7.86 9.18
N TYR A 322 22.67 -7.07 9.59
CA TYR A 322 22.37 -6.73 10.98
C TYR A 322 20.87 -6.96 11.17
N GLY A 323 20.47 -7.93 12.00
CA GLY A 323 19.05 -8.18 12.24
C GLY A 323 18.50 -7.09 13.15
N GLY A 324 19.07 -7.03 14.34
CA GLY A 324 18.64 -6.14 15.40
C GLY A 324 19.24 -6.65 16.69
N LYS A 325 19.12 -5.90 17.79
CA LYS A 325 19.62 -6.35 19.09
C LYS A 325 18.50 -6.57 20.08
N GLY A 326 18.55 -7.73 20.73
CA GLY A 326 17.78 -8.02 21.92
C GLY A 326 16.67 -9.03 21.68
N LYS A 327 16.17 -9.55 22.80
CA LYS A 327 15.26 -10.69 22.90
C LYS A 327 13.88 -10.54 22.23
N LEU A 328 13.57 -9.34 21.74
CA LEU A 328 12.30 -9.02 21.11
C LEU A 328 12.40 -9.05 19.56
N SER A 329 13.62 -9.16 19.01
CA SER A 329 13.87 -9.50 17.60
C SER A 329 14.07 -10.99 17.45
N GLN A 330 13.44 -11.56 16.42
CA GLN A 330 13.69 -12.91 15.92
C GLN A 330 13.92 -12.80 14.41
N ASP A 331 15.18 -12.62 14.04
CA ASP A 331 15.52 -12.31 12.65
C ASP A 331 15.88 -13.57 11.86
N ALA A 332 15.59 -13.55 10.57
CA ALA A 332 15.93 -14.59 9.62
C ALA A 332 16.92 -14.04 8.59
N PHE A 333 18.12 -14.62 8.55
CA PHE A 333 19.12 -14.28 7.52
C PHE A 333 19.09 -15.35 6.43
N VAL A 334 18.75 -14.96 5.21
CA VAL A 334 18.53 -15.87 4.09
C VAL A 334 19.75 -15.91 3.18
N PHE A 335 20.19 -17.12 2.85
CA PHE A 335 21.19 -17.38 1.83
C PHE A 335 20.51 -17.98 0.59
N ASP A 336 20.53 -17.26 -0.52
CA ASP A 336 19.87 -17.60 -1.79
C ASP A 336 20.85 -17.82 -2.95
N THR A 337 22.13 -17.51 -2.74
CA THR A 337 23.13 -17.60 -3.80
C THR A 337 23.76 -18.99 -3.88
N LYS A 338 23.65 -19.62 -5.05
CA LYS A 338 24.22 -20.95 -5.31
C LYS A 338 25.75 -20.95 -5.28
N LEU A 339 26.35 -21.60 -4.27
CA LEU A 339 27.80 -21.66 -4.09
C LEU A 339 28.40 -22.98 -4.59
N THR A 340 28.98 -22.98 -5.79
CA THR A 340 29.49 -24.20 -6.45
C THR A 340 30.98 -24.45 -6.30
N SER A 341 31.75 -23.46 -5.85
CA SER A 341 33.21 -23.57 -5.71
C SER A 341 33.76 -22.51 -4.76
N LYS A 342 35.00 -22.68 -4.28
CA LYS A 342 35.70 -21.65 -3.50
C LYS A 342 35.77 -20.30 -4.22
N THR A 343 35.93 -20.30 -5.54
CA THR A 343 36.00 -19.07 -6.35
C THR A 343 34.68 -18.32 -6.32
N VAL A 344 33.56 -19.02 -6.47
CA VAL A 344 32.21 -18.44 -6.39
C VAL A 344 31.93 -17.99 -4.97
N ALA A 345 32.15 -18.86 -3.99
CA ALA A 345 31.93 -18.56 -2.58
C ALA A 345 32.73 -17.33 -2.12
N ASN A 346 33.99 -17.19 -2.51
CA ASN A 346 34.81 -16.02 -2.17
C ASN A 346 34.24 -14.68 -2.64
N LYS A 347 33.33 -14.65 -3.63
CA LYS A 347 32.65 -13.41 -4.06
C LYS A 347 31.36 -13.14 -3.30
N HIS A 348 30.78 -14.15 -2.64
CA HIS A 348 29.45 -14.11 -2.05
C HIS A 348 29.49 -14.49 -0.56
N LYS A 349 30.46 -13.96 0.19
CA LYS A 349 30.64 -14.28 1.62
C LYS A 349 30.02 -13.21 2.47
N ASP A 350 28.94 -13.55 3.12
CA ASP A 350 28.25 -12.59 3.96
C ASP A 350 28.81 -12.60 5.38
N THR A 351 28.60 -11.48 6.05
CA THR A 351 28.90 -11.36 7.47
C THR A 351 27.66 -10.90 8.21
N ILE A 352 27.20 -11.73 9.14
CA ILE A 352 26.15 -11.37 10.10
C ILE A 352 26.84 -10.82 11.35
N TYR A 353 26.46 -9.62 11.78
CA TYR A 353 27.19 -8.88 12.80
C TYR A 353 26.65 -9.03 14.23
N ASP A 354 25.41 -9.45 14.37
CA ASP A 354 24.68 -9.51 15.62
C ASP A 354 23.72 -10.72 15.66
N PHE A 355 24.20 -11.89 15.27
CA PHE A 355 23.37 -13.10 15.37
C PHE A 355 23.18 -13.54 16.83
N GLY A 356 21.93 -13.63 17.30
CA GLY A 356 21.54 -14.14 18.60
C GLY A 356 20.96 -15.56 18.49
N PRO A 357 21.73 -16.65 18.77
CA PRO A 357 21.30 -18.05 18.56
C PRO A 357 20.06 -18.50 19.32
N LYS A 358 19.58 -17.71 20.28
CA LYS A 358 18.36 -17.99 21.01
C LYS A 358 17.10 -17.53 20.28
N TYR A 359 17.23 -16.61 19.33
CA TYR A 359 16.12 -15.89 18.72
C TYR A 359 16.22 -15.88 17.19
N ASP A 360 17.42 -15.68 16.65
CA ASP A 360 17.63 -15.57 15.22
C ASP A 360 17.79 -16.93 14.54
N SER A 361 17.57 -16.93 13.24
CA SER A 361 17.63 -18.11 12.39
C SER A 361 18.35 -17.85 11.07
N LEU A 362 18.85 -18.92 10.47
CA LEU A 362 19.57 -18.92 9.20
C LEU A 362 18.78 -19.76 8.20
N TRP A 363 18.35 -19.14 7.11
CA TRP A 363 17.49 -19.77 6.13
C TRP A 363 18.28 -20.01 4.84
N PHE A 364 18.02 -21.14 4.19
CA PHE A 364 18.67 -21.51 2.94
C PHE A 364 17.63 -21.74 1.88
N ASP A 365 17.75 -21.01 0.77
CA ASP A 365 16.95 -21.26 -0.42
C ASP A 365 17.16 -22.71 -0.89
N ASP A 366 16.05 -23.43 -1.05
CA ASP A 366 16.08 -24.83 -1.38
C ASP A 366 16.60 -25.11 -2.81
N ALA A 367 16.58 -24.14 -3.72
CA ALA A 367 17.14 -24.29 -5.06
C ALA A 367 18.67 -24.09 -5.06
N ALA A 368 19.19 -23.22 -4.19
CA ALA A 368 20.61 -22.93 -4.03
C ALA A 368 21.34 -23.99 -3.21
N PHE A 369 20.71 -24.52 -2.16
CA PHE A 369 21.32 -25.42 -1.18
C PHE A 369 20.74 -26.84 -1.19
N THR A 370 20.57 -27.42 -2.38
CA THR A 370 20.04 -28.79 -2.53
C THR A 370 20.99 -29.75 -3.21
N ASN A 371 20.83 -31.02 -2.82
CA ASN A 371 21.38 -32.19 -3.48
C ASN A 371 20.33 -33.31 -3.43
N LYS A 372 20.61 -34.49 -3.99
CA LYS A 372 19.64 -35.60 -4.03
C LYS A 372 19.11 -35.99 -2.64
N THR A 373 19.92 -35.93 -1.59
CA THR A 373 19.53 -36.28 -0.22
C THR A 373 18.60 -35.21 0.37
N ILE A 374 18.93 -33.93 0.19
CA ILE A 374 18.11 -32.80 0.67
C ILE A 374 16.79 -32.73 -0.11
N ALA A 375 16.81 -32.89 -1.43
CA ALA A 375 15.60 -32.92 -2.26
C ALA A 375 14.62 -34.03 -1.82
N ASN A 376 15.13 -35.21 -1.47
CA ASN A 376 14.30 -36.28 -0.92
C ASN A 376 13.71 -35.93 0.47
N TYR A 377 14.48 -35.21 1.29
CA TYR A 377 14.01 -34.74 2.60
C TYR A 377 12.93 -33.65 2.49
N LEU A 378 13.03 -32.76 1.49
CA LEU A 378 12.09 -31.67 1.25
C LEU A 378 10.85 -32.08 0.44
N LYS A 379 10.86 -33.27 -0.17
CA LYS A 379 9.75 -33.76 -0.99
C LYS A 379 8.42 -33.72 -0.22
N GLY A 380 7.48 -32.92 -0.73
CA GLY A 380 6.14 -32.76 -0.15
C GLY A 380 6.06 -31.81 1.05
N LYS A 381 7.14 -31.10 1.39
CA LYS A 381 7.16 -30.12 2.48
C LYS A 381 6.92 -28.68 2.05
N ALA A 382 7.20 -28.35 0.78
CA ALA A 382 7.00 -27.03 0.18
C ALA A 382 7.56 -25.88 1.05
N PRO A 383 8.89 -25.81 1.26
CA PRO A 383 9.49 -24.72 2.02
C PRO A 383 9.16 -23.36 1.38
N SER A 384 8.96 -22.35 2.24
CA SER A 384 8.74 -20.95 1.87
C SER A 384 9.09 -20.04 3.05
N PHE A 385 9.14 -18.71 2.84
CA PHE A 385 9.32 -17.76 3.95
C PHE A 385 8.22 -17.85 5.01
N ASP A 386 6.97 -18.10 4.61
CA ASP A 386 5.84 -18.26 5.53
C ASP A 386 5.82 -19.63 6.23
N SER A 387 6.55 -20.61 5.69
CA SER A 387 6.58 -21.99 6.18
C SER A 387 7.98 -22.61 6.07
N PRO A 388 8.96 -22.08 6.83
CA PRO A 388 10.33 -22.56 6.78
C PRO A 388 10.44 -23.98 7.33
N VAL A 389 11.18 -24.84 6.63
CA VAL A 389 11.35 -26.25 6.99
C VAL A 389 12.65 -26.43 7.77
N ALA A 390 12.55 -26.80 9.06
CA ALA A 390 13.73 -27.01 9.90
C ALA A 390 14.74 -28.00 9.31
N LEU A 391 16.03 -27.69 9.47
CA LEU A 391 17.14 -28.52 9.03
C LEU A 391 17.15 -29.85 9.81
N LYS A 392 17.29 -30.96 9.07
CA LYS A 392 17.44 -32.28 9.70
C LYS A 392 18.75 -32.31 10.50
N ALA A 393 18.71 -32.80 11.74
CA ALA A 393 19.90 -32.84 12.61
C ALA A 393 21.12 -33.55 11.97
N SER A 394 20.89 -34.58 11.16
CA SER A 394 21.96 -35.29 10.44
C SER A 394 22.62 -34.49 9.31
N PHE A 395 22.07 -33.32 8.94
CA PHE A 395 22.62 -32.44 7.92
C PHE A 395 23.58 -31.38 8.46
N PHE A 396 23.69 -31.29 9.79
CA PHE A 396 24.42 -30.24 10.47
C PHE A 396 25.52 -30.80 11.35
N ARG A 397 26.65 -30.10 11.37
CA ARG A 397 27.80 -30.46 12.18
C ARG A 397 28.48 -29.25 12.80
N VAL A 398 28.97 -29.44 14.03
CA VAL A 398 29.92 -28.51 14.66
C VAL A 398 31.34 -29.05 14.48
N GLY A 399 32.24 -28.24 13.90
CA GLY A 399 33.64 -28.60 13.72
C GLY A 399 34.35 -27.86 12.59
N ASP A 400 35.49 -28.42 12.16
CA ASP A 400 36.37 -27.81 11.14
C ASP A 400 36.25 -28.49 9.76
N LYS A 401 35.44 -29.56 9.65
CA LYS A 401 35.23 -30.33 8.42
C LYS A 401 33.99 -31.24 8.52
N ALA A 402 33.43 -31.60 7.37
CA ALA A 402 32.53 -32.74 7.24
C ALA A 402 33.26 -34.06 7.57
N LEU A 403 32.55 -35.03 8.15
CA LEU A 403 33.06 -36.37 8.45
C LEU A 403 32.33 -37.47 7.68
N ASP A 404 31.08 -37.25 7.34
CA ASP A 404 30.29 -38.15 6.51
C ASP A 404 29.61 -37.41 5.35
N LYS A 405 28.87 -38.19 4.54
CA LYS A 405 28.20 -37.71 3.33
C LYS A 405 26.91 -36.93 3.60
N ASP A 406 26.47 -36.87 4.85
CA ASP A 406 25.25 -36.20 5.25
C ASP A 406 25.56 -34.87 5.97
N ASP A 407 26.80 -34.65 6.43
CA ASP A 407 27.31 -33.39 7.00
C ASP A 407 27.37 -32.22 5.97
N PHE A 408 26.23 -31.67 5.58
CA PHE A 408 26.16 -30.61 4.56
C PHE A 408 26.49 -29.21 5.08
N PHE A 409 26.07 -28.88 6.31
CA PHE A 409 26.31 -27.57 6.93
C PHE A 409 27.24 -27.71 8.13
N ILE A 410 28.37 -27.00 8.12
CA ILE A 410 29.41 -27.12 9.14
C ILE A 410 29.63 -25.76 9.80
N TRP A 411 29.33 -25.68 11.11
CA TRP A 411 29.62 -24.52 11.94
C TRP A 411 30.96 -24.69 12.67
N ASN A 412 31.86 -23.75 12.47
CA ASN A 412 33.12 -23.69 13.20
C ASN A 412 33.04 -22.64 14.34
N PRO A 413 32.89 -23.05 15.61
CA PRO A 413 32.71 -22.13 16.72
C PRO A 413 33.98 -21.34 17.08
N LYS A 414 35.17 -21.78 16.63
CA LYS A 414 36.44 -21.08 16.86
C LYS A 414 36.63 -19.93 15.89
N THR A 415 36.40 -20.20 14.60
CA THR A 415 36.60 -19.20 13.53
C THR A 415 35.35 -18.38 13.25
N LYS A 416 34.20 -18.80 13.79
CA LYS A 416 32.88 -18.19 13.56
C LYS A 416 32.42 -18.26 12.11
N LYS A 417 32.82 -19.32 11.41
CA LYS A 417 32.53 -19.53 10.00
C LYS A 417 31.55 -20.66 9.79
N LEU A 418 30.64 -20.46 8.84
CA LEU A 418 29.70 -21.46 8.36
C LEU A 418 30.13 -21.96 6.97
N TYR A 419 30.10 -23.27 6.78
CA TYR A 419 30.51 -23.91 5.54
C TYR A 419 29.40 -24.79 4.97
N TRP A 420 29.40 -24.92 3.64
CA TRP A 420 28.55 -25.79 2.84
C TRP A 420 29.41 -26.85 2.14
N ASP A 421 29.09 -28.14 2.33
CA ASP A 421 29.72 -29.25 1.59
C ASP A 421 29.02 -29.45 0.24
N VAL A 422 29.52 -28.76 -0.79
CA VAL A 422 28.89 -28.63 -2.12
C VAL A 422 28.55 -29.98 -2.76
N ASP A 423 29.42 -30.98 -2.59
CA ASP A 423 29.26 -32.28 -3.22
C ASP A 423 28.70 -33.36 -2.29
N GLY A 424 28.46 -33.03 -1.02
CA GLY A 424 27.92 -33.95 -0.02
C GLY A 424 28.77 -35.21 0.15
N SER A 425 30.06 -35.16 -0.15
CA SER A 425 30.94 -36.33 -0.13
C SER A 425 31.76 -36.44 1.15
N GLY A 426 31.71 -35.42 2.02
CA GLY A 426 32.43 -35.37 3.29
C GLY A 426 33.96 -35.24 3.16
N SER A 427 34.50 -35.09 1.94
CA SER A 427 35.95 -35.26 1.71
C SER A 427 36.61 -34.31 0.71
N LYS A 428 35.87 -33.55 -0.11
CA LYS A 428 36.45 -32.94 -1.32
C LYS A 428 36.46 -31.42 -1.39
N GLN A 429 35.43 -30.68 -0.94
CA GLN A 429 35.56 -29.23 -0.74
C GLN A 429 34.31 -28.58 -0.12
N MET A 430 34.38 -28.32 1.18
CA MET A 430 33.47 -27.36 1.80
C MET A 430 33.82 -25.93 1.36
N VAL A 431 32.81 -25.11 1.10
CA VAL A 431 32.94 -23.69 0.79
C VAL A 431 32.42 -22.85 1.95
N GLU A 432 33.10 -21.75 2.25
CA GLU A 432 32.65 -20.83 3.30
C GLU A 432 31.51 -19.97 2.76
N ILE A 433 30.35 -20.02 3.43
CA ILE A 433 29.13 -19.28 3.07
C ILE A 433 29.11 -17.95 3.83
N ALA A 434 29.38 -17.99 5.14
CA ALA A 434 29.21 -16.81 5.99
C ALA A 434 30.18 -16.79 7.18
N THR A 435 30.43 -15.57 7.67
CA THR A 435 30.99 -15.33 9.01
C THR A 435 29.89 -14.82 9.93
N ILE A 436 29.73 -15.42 11.12
CA ILE A 436 28.61 -15.15 12.03
C ILE A 436 29.14 -14.64 13.37
N LYS A 437 28.94 -13.36 13.65
CA LYS A 437 29.30 -12.77 14.94
C LYS A 437 28.13 -12.94 15.91
N LEU A 438 28.40 -13.65 17.01
CA LEU A 438 27.38 -13.96 18.01
C LEU A 438 27.18 -12.81 19.01
N GLN A 439 25.93 -12.48 19.33
CA GLN A 439 25.61 -11.55 20.40
C GLN A 439 25.99 -12.11 21.78
N LYS A 440 26.54 -11.24 22.64
CA LYS A 440 26.95 -11.62 23.98
C LYS A 440 25.72 -11.88 24.86
N GLY A 441 25.62 -13.09 25.40
CA GLY A 441 24.55 -13.44 26.36
C GLY A 441 23.31 -14.09 25.74
N GLU A 442 23.31 -14.33 24.43
CA GLU A 442 22.15 -14.87 23.69
C GLU A 442 22.41 -16.27 23.10
N GLY A 443 23.46 -16.94 23.57
CA GLY A 443 23.89 -18.25 23.09
C GLY A 443 25.38 -18.24 22.72
N THR A 444 26.02 -19.40 22.76
CA THR A 444 27.47 -19.52 22.50
C THR A 444 27.81 -20.44 21.33
N THR A 445 26.82 -21.16 20.79
CA THR A 445 26.99 -22.07 19.65
C THR A 445 25.72 -22.17 18.84
N LEU A 446 25.87 -22.45 17.55
CA LEU A 446 24.78 -22.85 16.67
C LEU A 446 24.52 -24.34 16.79
N THR A 447 23.27 -24.73 16.53
CA THR A 447 22.77 -26.10 16.40
C THR A 447 21.88 -26.20 15.17
N HIS A 448 21.57 -27.42 14.73
CA HIS A 448 20.67 -27.64 13.58
C HIS A 448 19.30 -26.94 13.70
N LYS A 449 18.87 -26.56 14.92
CA LYS A 449 17.58 -25.88 15.14
C LYS A 449 17.58 -24.42 14.69
N ASP A 450 18.75 -23.84 14.49
CA ASP A 450 18.90 -22.45 14.07
C ASP A 450 18.82 -22.33 12.54
N PHE A 451 18.63 -23.45 11.84
CA PHE A 451 18.73 -23.54 10.38
C PHE A 451 17.44 -24.07 9.76
N PHE A 452 17.02 -23.44 8.66
CA PHE A 452 15.80 -23.78 7.94
C PHE A 452 16.03 -23.77 6.42
N PHE A 453 15.22 -24.51 5.70
CA PHE A 453 15.06 -24.36 4.26
C PHE A 453 13.83 -23.53 3.95
N VAL A 454 13.93 -22.67 2.95
CA VAL A 454 12.86 -21.82 2.44
C VAL A 454 12.72 -21.91 0.94
#